data_AF-A0A1X0SDF2-F1
#
_entry.id   AF-A0A1X0SDF2-F1
#
_cell.length_a   1.000
_cell.length_b   1.000
_cell.length_c   1.000
_cell.angle_alpha   90.00
_cell.angle_beta   90.00
_cell.angle_gamma   90.00
#
_symmetry.space_group_name_H-M   'P 1'
#
loop_
_entity.id
_entity.type
_entity.pdbx_description
1 polymer ?
#
loop_
_entity_poly.entity_id
_entity_poly.type
_entity_poly.pdbx_seq_one_letter_code
_entity_poly.pdbx_strand_id
1 'polypeptide(L)'
;MSLSIADVFEDYIESLQNLPFEVDQNMQELRRMDDDLQKYREEYLKSKRLYMKQCRSSSNSINLAPARLQLEHEFKTAMQKQDQKIELAMKMYDLVSRHIERLDSQVLKTGISEADWVRTSAVRKGPLSHKKRSLTMTLMDGPRKRFHHSSRPSPSVLGHSAMTNEVDVDPNEPVYCYCNQISFGDMIACDGENCAREWFHYACVGFVEPPAGKWYCEDCKAKQYQYNNSSSSSSSGSDHNSSDEE
;
A
#
# COMPACT_ATOMS: atom_id res chain seq x y z
N MET A 1 25.78 -35.85 16.00
CA MET A 1 25.80 -35.80 14.51
C MET A 1 25.62 -34.34 14.14
N SER A 2 26.61 -33.73 13.50
CA SER A 2 26.56 -32.34 13.05
C SER A 2 25.64 -32.24 11.85
N LEU A 3 24.52 -31.52 11.98
CA LEU A 3 23.63 -31.22 10.86
C LEU A 3 24.43 -30.47 9.78
N SER A 4 24.42 -31.00 8.55
CA SER A 4 25.07 -30.37 7.41
C SER A 4 24.28 -29.14 6.99
N ILE A 5 24.97 -28.14 6.43
CA ILE A 5 24.32 -26.99 5.78
C ILE A 5 23.34 -27.46 4.70
N ALA A 6 23.65 -28.57 4.02
CA ALA A 6 22.75 -29.19 3.04
C ALA A 6 21.44 -29.67 3.66
N ASP A 7 21.48 -30.27 4.86
CA ASP A 7 20.29 -30.77 5.56
C ASP A 7 19.37 -29.60 5.97
N VAL A 8 19.96 -28.45 6.34
CA VAL A 8 19.22 -27.22 6.68
C VAL A 8 18.56 -26.62 5.43
N PHE A 9 19.23 -26.65 4.28
CA PHE A 9 18.66 -26.18 3.01
C PHE A 9 17.57 -27.12 2.48
N GLU A 10 17.71 -28.43 2.64
CA GLU A 10 16.67 -29.41 2.29
C GLU A 10 15.41 -29.20 3.16
N ASP A 11 15.57 -29.12 4.48
CA ASP A 11 14.46 -28.82 5.43
C ASP A 11 13.78 -27.47 5.15
N TYR A 12 14.53 -26.49 4.63
CA TYR A 12 14.03 -25.19 4.22
C TYR A 12 13.19 -25.29 2.94
N ILE A 13 13.75 -25.90 1.89
CA ILE A 13 13.09 -26.09 0.61
C ILE A 13 11.82 -26.94 0.79
N GLU A 14 11.89 -28.02 1.55
CA GLU A 14 10.74 -28.90 1.84
C GLU A 14 9.64 -28.14 2.61
N SER A 15 10.02 -27.22 3.51
CA SER A 15 9.04 -26.37 4.22
C SER A 15 8.42 -25.26 3.37
N LEU A 16 9.05 -24.88 2.26
CA LEU A 16 8.54 -23.87 1.32
C LEU A 16 7.81 -24.47 0.12
N GLN A 17 7.94 -25.77 -0.15
CA GLN A 17 7.39 -26.40 -1.35
C GLN A 17 5.86 -26.25 -1.47
N ASN A 18 5.14 -26.24 -0.35
CA ASN A 18 3.68 -26.16 -0.35
C ASN A 18 3.15 -24.73 -0.12
N LEU A 19 3.96 -23.82 0.41
CA LEU A 19 3.52 -22.49 0.81
C LEU A 19 2.95 -21.66 -0.35
N PRO A 20 3.59 -21.55 -1.53
CA PRO A 20 3.04 -20.80 -2.65
C PRO A 20 1.69 -21.35 -3.11
N PHE A 21 1.52 -22.67 -3.09
CA PHE A 21 0.27 -23.31 -3.47
C PHE A 21 -0.82 -23.07 -2.42
N GLU A 22 -0.51 -23.23 -1.13
CA GLU A 22 -1.45 -22.96 -0.04
C GLU A 22 -1.88 -21.49 0.00
N VAL A 23 -0.95 -20.54 -0.22
CA VAL A 23 -1.26 -19.11 -0.29
C VAL A 23 -2.13 -18.82 -1.50
N ASP A 24 -1.81 -19.34 -2.68
CA ASP A 24 -2.62 -19.09 -3.88
C ASP A 24 -4.03 -19.68 -3.74
N GLN A 25 -4.16 -20.90 -3.22
CA GLN A 25 -5.45 -21.52 -2.95
C GLN A 25 -6.28 -20.70 -1.96
N ASN A 26 -5.68 -20.24 -0.86
CA ASN A 26 -6.38 -19.42 0.13
C ASN A 26 -6.76 -18.04 -0.44
N MET A 27 -5.90 -17.42 -1.25
CA MET A 27 -6.19 -16.15 -1.92
C MET A 27 -7.31 -16.28 -2.96
N GLN A 28 -7.36 -17.39 -3.70
CA GLN A 28 -8.45 -17.70 -4.61
C GLN A 28 -9.78 -17.87 -3.86
N GLU A 29 -9.77 -18.60 -2.75
CA GLU A 29 -10.96 -18.78 -1.92
C GLU A 29 -11.39 -17.44 -1.28
N LEU A 30 -10.46 -16.61 -0.83
CA LEU A 30 -10.78 -15.28 -0.28
C LEU A 30 -11.46 -14.39 -1.32
N ARG A 31 -10.97 -14.38 -2.57
CA ARG A 31 -11.63 -13.66 -3.68
C ARG A 31 -13.04 -14.18 -3.94
N ARG A 32 -13.23 -15.50 -3.91
CA ARG A 32 -14.56 -16.10 -4.07
C ARG A 32 -15.51 -15.68 -2.95
N MET A 33 -15.03 -15.66 -1.71
CA MET A 33 -15.84 -15.22 -0.56
C MET A 33 -16.15 -13.73 -0.61
N ASP A 34 -15.24 -12.90 -1.13
CA ASP A 34 -15.50 -11.48 -1.40
C ASP A 34 -16.63 -11.28 -2.41
N ASP A 35 -16.58 -12.03 -3.52
CA ASP A 35 -17.61 -11.98 -4.56
C ASP A 35 -18.97 -12.45 -4.02
N ASP A 36 -18.99 -13.52 -3.23
CA ASP A 36 -20.22 -14.03 -2.63
C ASP A 36 -20.80 -13.05 -1.60
N LEU A 37 -19.97 -12.49 -0.72
CA LEU A 37 -20.40 -11.45 0.24
C LEU A 37 -20.99 -10.24 -0.48
N GLN A 38 -20.36 -9.79 -1.57
CA GLN A 38 -20.86 -8.68 -2.37
C GLN A 38 -22.24 -9.00 -2.96
N LYS A 39 -22.43 -10.19 -3.53
CA LYS A 39 -23.73 -10.64 -4.05
C LYS A 39 -24.82 -10.66 -2.97
N TYR A 40 -24.55 -11.29 -1.82
CA TYR A 40 -25.52 -11.35 -0.71
C TYR A 40 -25.86 -9.97 -0.17
N ARG A 41 -24.87 -9.06 -0.10
CA ARG A 41 -25.10 -7.67 0.30
C ARG A 41 -26.01 -6.94 -0.69
N GLU A 42 -25.77 -7.08 -1.99
CA GLU A 42 -26.59 -6.47 -3.04
C GLU A 42 -28.02 -7.00 -3.04
N GLU A 43 -28.18 -8.31 -2.86
CA GLU A 43 -29.47 -8.98 -2.76
C GLU A 43 -30.25 -8.49 -1.53
N TYR A 44 -29.62 -8.48 -0.35
CA TYR A 44 -30.22 -7.92 0.87
C TYR A 44 -30.64 -6.45 0.68
N LEU A 45 -29.79 -5.61 0.08
CA LEU A 45 -30.12 -4.20 -0.18
C LEU A 45 -31.25 -4.03 -1.18
N LYS A 46 -31.40 -4.95 -2.13
CA LYS A 46 -32.53 -4.98 -3.08
C LYS A 46 -33.81 -5.39 -2.36
N SER A 47 -33.81 -6.48 -1.60
CA SER A 47 -34.95 -6.94 -0.80
C SER A 47 -35.39 -5.88 0.22
N LYS A 48 -34.44 -5.22 0.90
CA LYS A 48 -34.71 -4.11 1.83
C LYS A 48 -35.43 -2.94 1.14
N ARG A 49 -35.00 -2.57 -0.07
CA ARG A 49 -35.64 -1.50 -0.86
C ARG A 49 -37.07 -1.87 -1.26
N LEU A 50 -37.30 -3.11 -1.65
CA LEU A 50 -38.65 -3.60 -2.01
C LEU A 50 -39.57 -3.62 -0.79
N TYR A 51 -39.09 -4.16 0.33
CA TYR A 51 -39.80 -4.15 1.61
C TYR A 51 -40.20 -2.73 2.02
N MET A 52 -39.26 -1.78 2.00
CA MET A 52 -39.55 -0.37 2.35
C MET A 52 -40.57 0.28 1.42
N LYS A 53 -40.57 -0.03 0.11
CA LYS A 53 -41.60 0.42 -0.81
C LYS A 53 -42.97 -0.18 -0.46
N GLN A 54 -43.01 -1.47 -0.15
CA GLN A 54 -44.24 -2.16 0.22
C GLN A 54 -44.82 -1.65 1.55
N CYS A 55 -43.99 -1.29 2.53
CA CYS A 55 -44.43 -0.62 3.76
C CYS A 55 -45.08 0.75 3.49
N ARG A 56 -44.61 1.48 2.47
CA ARG A 56 -45.15 2.80 2.10
C ARG A 56 -46.44 2.69 1.31
N SER A 57 -46.60 1.64 0.52
CA SER A 57 -47.79 1.42 -0.33
C SER A 57 -48.90 0.61 0.34
N SER A 58 -48.58 -0.21 1.35
CA SER A 58 -49.53 -1.12 2.01
C SER A 58 -49.57 -0.86 3.52
N SER A 59 -50.71 -0.38 4.02
CA SER A 59 -50.98 -0.13 5.44
C SER A 59 -51.37 -1.40 6.22
N ASN A 60 -51.49 -2.55 5.55
CA ASN A 60 -51.91 -3.82 6.16
C ASN A 60 -50.70 -4.69 6.56
N SER A 61 -50.51 -4.89 7.87
CA SER A 61 -49.35 -5.59 8.46
C SER A 61 -49.25 -7.08 8.13
N ILE A 62 -50.40 -7.75 7.88
CA ILE A 62 -50.47 -9.20 7.62
C ILE A 62 -49.75 -9.59 6.33
N ASN A 63 -49.86 -8.76 5.28
CA ASN A 63 -49.20 -9.01 3.99
C ASN A 63 -47.69 -8.71 4.02
N LEU A 64 -47.20 -8.06 5.07
CA LEU A 64 -45.81 -7.62 5.20
C LEU A 64 -44.95 -8.62 5.99
N ALA A 65 -45.57 -9.49 6.80
CA ALA A 65 -44.87 -10.45 7.66
C ALA A 65 -43.96 -11.43 6.89
N PRO A 66 -44.37 -12.03 5.74
CA PRO A 66 -43.49 -12.93 4.98
C PRO A 66 -42.26 -12.21 4.41
N ALA A 67 -42.45 -11.00 3.88
CA ALA A 67 -41.36 -10.19 3.35
C ALA A 67 -40.37 -9.74 4.45
N ARG A 68 -40.87 -9.48 5.66
CA ARG A 68 -40.04 -9.18 6.84
C ARG A 68 -39.17 -10.40 7.23
N LEU A 69 -39.79 -11.58 7.32
CA LEU A 69 -39.07 -12.82 7.68
C LEU A 69 -38.01 -13.19 6.64
N GLN A 70 -38.33 -13.02 5.36
CA GLN A 70 -37.38 -13.23 4.27
C GLN A 70 -36.17 -12.29 4.38
N LEU A 71 -36.40 -11.00 4.66
CA LEU A 71 -35.33 -10.02 4.83
C LEU A 71 -34.44 -10.33 6.05
N GLU A 72 -35.05 -10.80 7.14
CA GLU A 72 -34.35 -11.23 8.35
C GLU A 72 -33.47 -12.45 8.09
N HIS A 73 -33.98 -13.42 7.34
CA HIS A 73 -33.22 -14.59 6.89
C HIS A 73 -32.03 -14.18 6.01
N GLU A 74 -32.25 -13.35 4.99
CA GLU A 74 -31.19 -12.85 4.09
C GLU A 74 -30.09 -12.09 4.84
N PHE A 75 -30.46 -11.25 5.82
CA PHE A 75 -29.50 -10.56 6.68
C PHE A 75 -28.64 -11.56 7.47
N LYS A 76 -29.26 -12.56 8.08
CA LYS A 76 -28.55 -13.60 8.85
C LYS A 76 -27.60 -14.40 7.96
N THR A 77 -28.02 -14.75 6.74
CA THR A 77 -27.15 -15.44 5.78
C THR A 77 -25.97 -14.57 5.35
N ALA A 78 -26.18 -13.27 5.09
CA ALA A 78 -25.10 -12.35 4.75
C ALA A 78 -24.08 -12.21 5.89
N MET A 79 -24.54 -12.13 7.14
CA MET A 79 -23.68 -12.14 8.32
C MET A 79 -22.84 -13.41 8.42
N GLN A 80 -23.46 -14.59 8.26
CA GLN A 80 -22.74 -15.86 8.28
C GLN A 80 -21.66 -15.92 7.20
N LYS A 81 -21.92 -15.39 6.00
CA LYS A 81 -20.94 -15.34 4.91
C LYS A 81 -19.77 -14.41 5.24
N GLN A 82 -20.04 -13.30 5.91
CA GLN A 82 -19.00 -12.41 6.40
C GLN A 82 -18.14 -13.08 7.47
N ASP A 83 -18.73 -13.80 8.42
CA ASP A 83 -18.00 -14.53 9.46
C ASP A 83 -17.08 -15.60 8.86
N GLN A 84 -17.57 -16.37 7.89
CA GLN A 84 -16.76 -17.35 7.16
C GLN A 84 -15.54 -16.68 6.48
N LYS A 85 -15.72 -15.49 5.91
CA LYS A 85 -14.61 -14.74 5.29
C LYS A 85 -13.56 -14.32 6.31
N ILE A 86 -13.99 -13.86 7.49
CA ILE A 86 -13.10 -13.48 8.59
C ILE A 86 -12.28 -14.70 9.03
N GLU A 87 -12.94 -15.85 9.21
CA GLU A 87 -12.28 -17.10 9.60
C GLU A 87 -11.20 -17.51 8.57
N LEU A 88 -11.50 -17.42 7.27
CA LEU A 88 -10.51 -17.71 6.24
C LEU A 88 -9.34 -16.73 6.27
N ALA A 89 -9.59 -15.43 6.45
CA ALA A 89 -8.55 -14.43 6.56
C ALA A 89 -7.64 -14.67 7.78
N MET A 90 -8.22 -15.05 8.93
CA MET A 90 -7.47 -15.44 10.13
C MET A 90 -6.60 -16.67 9.86
N LYS A 91 -7.13 -17.69 9.20
CA LYS A 91 -6.36 -18.88 8.81
C LYS A 91 -5.17 -18.53 7.90
N MET A 92 -5.34 -17.56 7.00
CA MET A 92 -4.25 -17.08 6.13
C MET A 92 -3.19 -16.32 6.92
N TYR A 93 -3.62 -15.48 7.85
CA TYR A 93 -2.72 -14.80 8.77
C TYR A 93 -1.90 -15.81 9.57
N ASP A 94 -2.54 -16.82 10.18
CA ASP A 94 -1.87 -17.87 10.96
C ASP A 94 -0.90 -18.71 10.12
N LEU A 95 -1.23 -18.94 8.85
CA LEU A 95 -0.30 -19.60 7.91
C LEU A 95 0.95 -18.75 7.74
N VAL A 96 0.80 -17.49 7.34
CA VAL A 96 1.92 -16.57 7.10
C VAL A 96 2.76 -16.37 8.35
N SER A 97 2.13 -16.14 9.51
CA SER A 97 2.81 -15.95 10.80
C SER A 97 3.67 -17.15 11.19
N ARG A 98 3.15 -18.38 11.03
CA ARG A 98 3.96 -19.60 11.28
C ARG A 98 5.16 -19.70 10.34
N HIS A 99 5.05 -19.24 9.10
CA HIS A 99 6.18 -19.22 8.17
C HIS A 99 7.21 -18.16 8.56
N ILE A 100 6.79 -16.98 9.02
CA ILE A 100 7.68 -15.93 9.55
C ILE A 100 8.44 -16.46 10.77
N GLU A 101 7.74 -16.98 11.78
CA GLU A 101 8.38 -17.50 12.99
C GLU A 101 9.38 -18.63 12.71
N ARG A 102 9.07 -19.49 11.73
CA ARG A 102 9.97 -20.55 11.29
C ARG A 102 11.20 -19.98 10.59
N LEU A 103 11.04 -19.00 9.71
CA LEU A 103 12.15 -18.30 9.05
C LEU A 103 13.05 -17.63 10.08
N ASP A 104 12.49 -16.86 11.01
CA ASP A 104 13.22 -16.18 12.07
C ASP A 104 13.99 -17.18 12.94
N SER A 105 13.36 -18.30 13.30
CA SER A 105 14.01 -19.39 14.04
C SER A 105 15.19 -20.01 13.28
N GLN A 106 15.11 -20.09 11.95
CA GLN A 106 16.20 -20.61 11.12
C GLN A 106 17.35 -19.60 10.96
N VAL A 107 17.04 -18.30 10.81
CA VAL A 107 18.05 -17.22 10.80
C VAL A 107 18.81 -17.21 12.13
N LEU A 108 18.10 -17.30 13.26
CA LEU A 108 18.71 -17.37 14.59
C LEU A 108 19.62 -18.60 14.77
N LYS A 109 19.20 -19.77 14.28
CA LYS A 109 19.98 -21.02 14.38
C LYS A 109 21.23 -21.04 13.52
N THR A 110 21.20 -20.39 12.36
CA THR A 110 22.32 -20.39 11.40
C THR A 110 23.36 -19.32 11.71
N GLY A 111 23.09 -18.42 12.66
CA GLY A 111 24.02 -17.36 13.07
C GLY A 111 24.31 -16.35 11.96
N ILE A 112 23.50 -16.34 10.90
CA ILE A 112 23.60 -15.39 9.79
C ILE A 112 23.05 -14.06 10.31
N SER A 113 23.95 -13.15 10.65
CA SER A 113 23.58 -11.79 11.05
C SER A 113 22.89 -11.08 9.89
N GLU A 114 21.93 -10.20 10.17
CA GLU A 114 21.26 -9.33 9.19
C GLU A 114 22.26 -8.59 8.25
N ALA A 115 23.48 -8.36 8.73
CA ALA A 115 24.59 -7.79 7.99
C ALA A 115 25.13 -8.65 6.83
N ASP A 116 24.92 -9.96 6.84
CA ASP A 116 25.45 -10.90 5.83
C ASP A 116 24.55 -11.03 4.61
N TRP A 117 23.21 -10.91 4.77
CA TRP A 117 22.26 -10.88 3.66
C TRP A 117 22.47 -9.67 2.75
N VAL A 118 22.68 -8.49 3.32
CA VAL A 118 22.93 -7.24 2.57
C VAL A 118 24.30 -7.25 1.88
N ARG A 119 25.30 -7.96 2.44
CA ARG A 119 26.68 -7.97 1.95
C ARG A 119 26.89 -8.82 0.70
N THR A 120 26.08 -9.85 0.47
CA THR A 120 26.21 -10.69 -0.75
C THR A 120 25.83 -9.95 -2.04
N SER A 121 25.03 -8.88 -1.94
CA SER A 121 24.67 -8.01 -3.08
C SER A 121 25.78 -7.01 -3.45
N ALA A 122 26.76 -6.80 -2.56
CA ALA A 122 27.84 -5.85 -2.73
C ALA A 122 29.20 -6.54 -2.52
N VAL A 123 29.69 -7.27 -3.53
CA VAL A 123 31.12 -7.45 -3.92
C VAL A 123 31.26 -8.72 -4.77
N ARG A 124 31.32 -8.53 -6.10
CA ARG A 124 32.30 -9.19 -6.98
C ARG A 124 32.66 -8.23 -8.13
N LYS A 125 33.51 -7.25 -7.84
CA LYS A 125 34.38 -6.62 -8.84
C LYS A 125 35.82 -7.01 -8.51
N GLY A 126 36.34 -7.99 -9.24
CA GLY A 126 37.77 -8.35 -9.32
C GLY A 126 38.22 -8.31 -10.79
N PRO A 127 39.52 -8.14 -11.07
CA PRO A 127 39.98 -7.38 -12.23
C PRO A 127 40.30 -8.23 -13.49
N LEU A 128 39.90 -7.68 -14.63
CA LEU A 128 40.56 -7.61 -15.96
C LEU A 128 41.32 -8.84 -16.52
N SER A 129 40.87 -9.35 -17.69
CA SER A 129 41.76 -9.73 -18.81
C SER A 129 41.00 -10.11 -20.10
N HIS A 130 41.19 -9.29 -21.15
CA HIS A 130 41.09 -9.54 -22.62
C HIS A 130 39.75 -10.09 -23.22
N LYS A 131 39.21 -9.69 -24.38
CA LYS A 131 39.72 -9.07 -25.61
C LYS A 131 38.52 -8.52 -26.43
N LYS A 132 38.78 -7.49 -27.24
CA LYS A 132 37.84 -6.71 -28.08
C LYS A 132 37.13 -7.49 -29.21
N ARG A 133 36.02 -6.88 -29.67
CA ARG A 133 35.31 -6.90 -30.99
C ARG A 133 33.94 -7.63 -30.93
N SER A 134 32.82 -7.13 -31.46
CA SER A 134 32.59 -6.12 -32.51
C SER A 134 31.11 -5.63 -32.54
N LEU A 135 30.94 -4.36 -32.93
CA LEU A 135 29.83 -3.76 -33.72
C LEU A 135 28.42 -3.54 -33.13
N THR A 136 28.12 -2.25 -32.88
CA THR A 136 26.97 -1.42 -33.34
C THR A 136 25.55 -2.01 -33.37
N MET A 137 24.50 -1.35 -32.85
CA MET A 137 23.94 -0.10 -33.40
C MET A 137 23.18 0.75 -32.35
N THR A 138 23.21 2.05 -32.62
CA THR A 138 22.45 3.20 -32.12
C THR A 138 21.01 2.92 -31.67
N LEU A 139 20.62 3.39 -30.48
CA LEU A 139 19.25 3.81 -30.19
C LEU A 139 19.23 5.05 -29.29
N MET A 140 18.47 6.00 -29.80
CA MET A 140 18.14 7.35 -29.35
C MET A 140 17.13 7.36 -28.18
N ASP A 141 17.11 8.51 -27.51
CA ASP A 141 16.26 8.96 -26.41
C ASP A 141 14.76 8.57 -26.46
N GLY A 142 14.23 8.25 -25.27
CA GLY A 142 12.79 8.16 -25.00
C GLY A 142 12.50 7.98 -23.50
N PRO A 143 11.52 8.71 -22.90
CA PRO A 143 11.26 8.68 -21.47
C PRO A 143 10.43 7.45 -21.07
N ARG A 144 10.93 6.66 -20.12
CA ARG A 144 10.26 5.45 -19.61
C ARG A 144 9.14 5.80 -18.65
N LYS A 145 7.89 5.65 -19.08
CA LYS A 145 6.71 5.48 -18.21
C LYS A 145 6.84 4.15 -17.46
N ARG A 146 6.81 4.18 -16.13
CA ARG A 146 6.62 2.99 -15.28
C ARG A 146 5.14 2.88 -14.94
N PHE A 147 4.52 1.78 -15.36
CA PHE A 147 3.17 1.39 -14.99
C PHE A 147 3.17 0.87 -13.54
N HIS A 148 2.29 1.40 -12.68
CA HIS A 148 1.88 0.73 -11.45
C HIS A 148 0.37 0.48 -11.49
N HIS A 149 0.03 -0.74 -11.12
CA HIS A 149 -1.28 -1.37 -11.11
C HIS A 149 -2.32 -0.54 -10.34
N SER A 150 -3.43 -0.21 -11.00
CA SER A 150 -4.64 0.31 -10.38
C SER A 150 -5.72 -0.75 -10.48
N SER A 151 -6.41 -1.03 -9.37
CA SER A 151 -7.83 -1.41 -9.31
C SER A 151 -8.28 -1.63 -7.86
N ARG A 152 -8.75 -0.58 -7.20
CA ARG A 152 -9.92 -0.68 -6.31
C ARG A 152 -10.61 0.68 -6.20
N PRO A 153 -11.93 0.79 -6.42
CA PRO A 153 -12.64 2.06 -6.28
C PRO A 153 -12.90 2.35 -4.80
N SER A 154 -12.65 3.60 -4.42
CA SER A 154 -12.93 4.19 -3.10
C SER A 154 -14.43 4.51 -2.95
N PRO A 155 -15.05 4.26 -1.78
CA PRO A 155 -16.29 4.92 -1.41
C PRO A 155 -16.00 6.08 -0.44
N SER A 156 -16.34 7.29 -0.88
CA SER A 156 -16.21 8.52 -0.13
C SER A 156 -17.19 8.62 1.05
N VAL A 157 -16.65 9.11 2.17
CA VAL A 157 -17.23 9.90 3.29
C VAL A 157 -18.50 9.38 3.98
N LEU A 158 -18.36 8.95 5.25
CA LEU A 158 -19.16 9.42 6.40
C LEU A 158 -18.67 8.76 7.72
N GLY A 159 -18.11 9.60 8.61
CA GLY A 159 -18.12 9.43 10.07
C GLY A 159 -17.55 8.14 10.67
N HIS A 160 -16.27 8.15 11.06
CA HIS A 160 -15.76 7.14 11.98
C HIS A 160 -15.94 7.61 13.43
N SER A 161 -17.07 7.22 14.02
CA SER A 161 -17.18 7.07 15.47
C SER A 161 -16.53 5.74 15.86
N ALA A 162 -15.60 5.83 16.80
CA ALA A 162 -15.03 4.80 17.67
C ALA A 162 -15.43 3.34 17.40
N MET A 163 -14.49 2.58 16.85
CA MET A 163 -14.30 1.17 17.20
C MET A 163 -12.82 0.84 17.02
N THR A 164 -12.11 0.94 18.14
CA THR A 164 -10.71 0.52 18.32
C THR A 164 -10.65 -1.00 18.21
N ASN A 165 -10.47 -1.50 16.99
CA ASN A 165 -9.80 -2.78 16.81
C ASN A 165 -8.32 -2.46 16.78
N GLU A 166 -7.68 -2.64 17.93
CA GLU A 166 -6.22 -2.60 18.05
C GLU A 166 -5.68 -3.86 17.37
N VAL A 167 -5.61 -3.78 16.04
CA VAL A 167 -4.61 -4.52 15.30
C VAL A 167 -3.31 -3.84 15.70
N ASP A 168 -2.45 -4.55 16.44
CA ASP A 168 -1.11 -4.07 16.79
C ASP A 168 -0.44 -3.57 15.50
N VAL A 169 -0.45 -2.25 15.31
CA VAL A 169 0.29 -1.59 14.24
C VAL A 169 1.74 -1.87 14.59
N ASP A 170 2.43 -2.62 13.74
CA ASP A 170 3.84 -2.93 13.92
C ASP A 170 4.57 -1.64 14.33
N PRO A 171 5.12 -1.56 15.56
CA PRO A 171 5.77 -0.36 16.06
C PRO A 171 6.93 0.14 15.18
N ASN A 172 7.39 -0.69 14.24
CA ASN A 172 8.49 -0.40 13.34
C ASN A 172 8.05 0.09 11.94
N GLU A 173 6.75 0.28 11.68
CA GLU A 173 6.30 0.84 10.39
C GLU A 173 6.53 2.37 10.34
N PRO A 174 7.30 2.88 9.35
CA PRO A 174 7.58 4.31 9.23
C PRO A 174 6.31 5.13 8.96
N VAL A 175 6.17 6.25 9.67
CA VAL A 175 5.05 7.18 9.51
C VAL A 175 5.36 8.29 8.52
N TYR A 176 4.37 8.65 7.71
CA TYR A 176 4.47 9.61 6.62
C TYR A 176 3.41 10.71 6.74
N CYS A 177 3.43 11.64 5.77
CA CYS A 177 2.45 12.71 5.62
C CYS A 177 2.38 13.65 6.84
N TYR A 178 1.52 14.67 6.77
CA TYR A 178 1.26 15.57 7.90
C TYR A 178 0.42 14.91 9.01
N CYS A 179 -0.27 13.82 8.70
CA CYS A 179 -1.08 13.08 9.65
C CYS A 179 -0.26 12.10 10.52
N ASN A 180 1.05 11.94 10.26
CA ASN A 180 1.94 11.00 10.95
C ASN A 180 1.35 9.58 11.02
N GLN A 181 0.72 9.13 9.92
CA GLN A 181 0.17 7.80 9.80
C GLN A 181 1.02 6.97 8.84
N ILE A 182 0.85 5.66 8.89
CA ILE A 182 1.46 4.71 7.97
C ILE A 182 1.04 4.96 6.50
N SER A 183 1.64 4.21 5.58
CA SER A 183 1.26 4.29 4.17
C SER A 183 -0.15 3.70 3.95
N PHE A 184 -1.06 4.48 3.37
CA PHE A 184 -2.42 4.00 3.06
C PHE A 184 -3.02 4.73 1.85
N GLY A 185 -3.78 4.02 1.01
CA GLY A 185 -4.42 4.60 -0.17
C GLY A 185 -3.43 5.20 -1.17
N ASP A 186 -3.89 6.18 -1.97
CA ASP A 186 -3.06 6.86 -2.97
C ASP A 186 -2.12 7.87 -2.29
N MET A 187 -0.84 7.83 -2.65
CA MET A 187 0.21 8.69 -2.08
C MET A 187 1.03 9.38 -3.17
N ILE A 188 1.49 10.59 -2.87
CA ILE A 188 2.34 11.42 -3.74
C ILE A 188 3.69 11.68 -3.07
N ALA A 189 4.77 11.55 -3.85
CA ALA A 189 6.10 11.91 -3.42
C ALA A 189 6.36 13.42 -3.60
N CYS A 190 7.06 14.02 -2.66
CA CYS A 190 7.57 15.39 -2.78
C CYS A 190 8.90 15.39 -3.54
N ASP A 191 9.02 16.21 -4.58
CA ASP A 191 10.24 16.35 -5.40
C ASP A 191 11.34 17.22 -4.75
N GLY A 192 11.21 17.57 -3.47
CA GLY A 192 12.22 18.32 -2.75
C GLY A 192 13.40 17.42 -2.36
N GLU A 193 14.63 17.78 -2.78
CA GLU A 193 15.86 16.97 -2.62
C GLU A 193 16.18 16.57 -1.16
N ASN A 194 15.65 17.29 -0.17
CA ASN A 194 15.78 17.00 1.25
C ASN A 194 14.43 17.14 1.98
N CYS A 195 13.37 16.55 1.42
CA CYS A 195 12.08 16.48 2.11
C CYS A 195 12.16 15.46 3.25
N ALA A 196 11.84 15.87 4.48
CA ALA A 196 11.92 14.97 5.64
C ALA A 196 10.84 13.87 5.66
N ARG A 197 9.72 14.10 4.99
CA ARG A 197 8.56 13.18 5.01
C ARG A 197 8.42 12.38 3.73
N GLU A 198 8.93 12.90 2.62
CA GLU A 198 8.97 12.34 1.27
C GLU A 198 7.61 11.98 0.64
N TRP A 199 6.65 11.45 1.40
CA TRP A 199 5.37 10.90 0.96
C TRP A 199 4.18 11.50 1.70
N PHE A 200 3.09 11.71 0.95
CA PHE A 200 1.86 12.34 1.44
C PHE A 200 0.63 11.65 0.87
N HIS A 201 -0.41 11.45 1.67
CA HIS A 201 -1.67 10.86 1.19
C HIS A 201 -2.45 11.88 0.36
N TYR A 202 -3.05 11.43 -0.74
CA TYR A 202 -3.87 12.27 -1.63
C TYR A 202 -4.95 13.03 -0.86
N ALA A 203 -5.68 12.33 0.00
CA ALA A 203 -6.73 12.92 0.83
C ALA A 203 -6.20 14.01 1.80
N CYS A 204 -4.96 13.87 2.29
CA CYS A 204 -4.36 14.82 3.22
C CYS A 204 -3.86 16.09 2.51
N VAL A 205 -3.46 15.99 1.24
CA VAL A 205 -2.97 17.15 0.45
C VAL A 205 -3.99 17.64 -0.59
N GLY A 206 -5.20 17.09 -0.59
CA GLY A 206 -6.31 17.52 -1.44
C GLY A 206 -6.27 17.02 -2.89
N PHE A 207 -5.54 15.94 -3.18
CA PHE A 207 -5.58 15.28 -4.48
C PHE A 207 -6.69 14.25 -4.56
N VAL A 208 -7.28 14.16 -5.75
CA VAL A 208 -8.19 13.08 -6.16
C VAL A 208 -7.60 12.35 -7.38
N GLU A 209 -6.75 13.03 -8.15
CA GLU A 209 -6.05 12.51 -9.31
C GLU A 209 -4.57 12.92 -9.23
N PRO A 210 -3.66 12.14 -9.87
CA PRO A 210 -2.25 12.45 -9.89
C PRO A 210 -2.00 13.80 -10.58
N PRO A 211 -1.30 14.75 -9.93
CA PRO A 211 -0.96 16.02 -10.56
C PRO A 211 0.03 15.80 -11.71
N ALA A 212 -0.09 16.64 -12.74
CA ALA A 212 0.86 16.64 -13.84
C ALA A 212 2.12 17.42 -13.47
N GLY A 213 3.28 16.77 -13.57
CA GLY A 213 4.59 17.38 -13.34
C GLY A 213 5.09 17.24 -11.90
N LYS A 214 6.08 18.06 -11.55
CA LYS A 214 6.71 18.02 -10.22
C LYS A 214 5.80 18.59 -9.15
N TRP A 215 5.75 17.95 -8.00
CA TRP A 215 4.97 18.41 -6.85
C TRP A 215 5.85 18.58 -5.61
N TYR A 216 5.58 19.65 -4.87
CA TYR A 216 6.30 20.00 -3.65
C TYR A 216 5.31 20.19 -2.50
N CYS A 217 5.64 19.63 -1.34
CA CYS A 217 4.91 19.84 -0.09
C CYS A 217 5.05 21.29 0.41
N GLU A 218 4.25 21.70 1.38
CA GLU A 218 4.24 23.09 1.88
C GLU A 218 5.60 23.53 2.44
N ASP A 219 6.29 22.62 3.13
CA ASP A 219 7.62 22.88 3.69
C ASP A 219 8.67 23.09 2.59
N CYS A 220 8.62 22.26 1.54
CA CYS A 220 9.54 22.38 0.41
C CYS A 220 9.24 23.61 -0.44
N LYS A 221 7.96 23.98 -0.59
CA LYS A 221 7.55 25.24 -1.24
C LYS A 221 8.08 26.45 -0.46
N ALA A 222 7.90 26.48 0.86
CA ALA A 222 8.37 27.58 1.71
C ALA A 222 9.90 27.76 1.62
N LYS A 223 10.66 26.66 1.62
CA LYS A 223 12.12 26.68 1.44
C LYS A 223 12.55 27.22 0.07
N GLN A 224 11.84 26.86 -1.00
CA GLN A 224 12.11 27.41 -2.33
C GLN A 224 11.87 28.93 -2.40
N TYR A 225 10.81 29.43 -1.75
CA TYR A 225 10.56 30.88 -1.69
C TYR A 225 11.67 31.63 -0.92
N GLN A 226 12.19 31.06 0.17
CA GLN A 226 13.28 31.69 0.94
C GLN A 226 14.61 31.72 0.19
N TYR A 227 14.93 30.66 -0.55
CA TYR A 227 16.12 30.62 -1.42
C TYR A 227 16.03 31.66 -2.56
N ASN A 228 14.87 31.74 -3.22
CA ASN A 228 14.67 32.66 -4.33
C ASN A 228 14.68 34.13 -3.89
N ASN A 229 14.17 34.45 -2.70
CA ASN A 229 14.11 35.84 -2.20
C ASN A 229 15.46 36.36 -1.66
N SER A 230 16.38 35.44 -1.32
CA SER A 230 17.76 35.77 -0.95
C SER A 230 18.64 36.06 -2.17
N SER A 231 18.18 35.65 -3.35
CA SER A 231 18.87 35.80 -4.64
C SER A 231 18.44 37.07 -5.40
N SER A 232 17.32 37.70 -5.01
CA SER A 232 16.77 38.90 -5.63
C SER A 232 17.14 40.22 -4.93
N SER A 233 17.83 40.18 -3.78
CA SER A 233 18.31 41.37 -3.07
C SER A 233 19.73 41.81 -3.47
N SER A 234 20.37 41.15 -4.44
CA SER A 234 21.73 41.46 -4.92
C SER A 234 21.77 42.02 -6.36
N SER A 235 20.65 42.54 -6.89
CA SER A 235 20.60 43.10 -8.25
C SER A 235 19.66 44.30 -8.40
N SER A 236 20.03 45.44 -7.82
CA SER A 236 19.60 46.78 -8.25
C SER A 236 20.66 47.79 -7.82
N GLY A 237 21.51 48.18 -8.78
CA GLY A 237 22.69 49.01 -8.57
C GLY A 237 22.43 50.52 -8.47
N SER A 238 23.51 51.26 -8.34
CA SER A 238 23.58 52.67 -8.75
C SER A 238 24.99 52.98 -9.26
N ASP A 239 25.16 52.90 -10.58
CA ASP A 239 26.06 53.79 -11.30
C ASP A 239 25.49 55.21 -11.19
N HIS A 240 26.30 56.18 -10.76
CA HIS A 240 26.22 57.57 -11.23
C HIS A 240 27.64 58.13 -11.30
N ASN A 241 27.98 58.60 -12.50
CA ASN A 241 29.25 59.18 -12.92
C ASN A 241 29.20 60.72 -12.85
N SER A 242 30.37 61.32 -12.63
CA SER A 242 30.82 62.65 -13.08
C SER A 242 30.47 63.95 -12.32
N SER A 243 31.55 64.75 -12.17
CA SER A 243 31.65 66.22 -12.05
C SER A 243 31.37 66.80 -10.64
N ASP A 244 32.12 67.74 -10.05
CA ASP A 244 32.84 68.92 -10.55
C ASP A 244 33.96 69.36 -9.56
N GLU A 245 34.88 70.17 -10.12
CA GLU A 245 35.79 71.22 -9.59
C GLU A 245 35.72 71.57 -8.07
N GLU A 246 36.82 71.81 -7.33
CA GLU A 246 37.84 72.87 -7.46
C GLU A 246 39.09 72.54 -6.62
#